data_AF-A0AAD6D627-F1
#
_entry.id   AF-A0AAD6D627-F1
#
_cell.length_a   1.000
_cell.length_b   1.000
_cell.length_c   1.000
_cell.angle_alpha   90.00
_cell.angle_beta   90.00
_cell.angle_gamma   90.00
#
_symmetry.space_group_name_H-M   'P 1'
#
loop_
_entity.id
_entity.type
_entity.pdbx_description
1 polymer ?
#
loop_
_entity_poly.entity_id
_entity_poly.type
_entity_poly.pdbx_seq_one_letter_code
_entity_poly.pdbx_strand_id
1 'polypeptide(L)'
;MFLVAKCFSKKAAAHSRPAGASGLTTLSMIHHLGLEEELLTCSTDSAAARNRYVYYPDRLIRVPSSLAELPKFLLFEPLAKGIIPGILNDYLKPYKSVMNGNDASVADVISDRLHPDLVNLVSAVLHGIYAGNVQTLGFNAIFPQLDYYMKQHGGIVRGMLYNMRRAWYDEVVLPLHDVLTMQQIMRDWEARRDKRLKGHRMEERTAALQEAKRSSIYSFKKGIQQLPDKMEEVLRRDPRVSIETGCSVSSIHMDETHACGGLLVKTGANGETERHFTHVISTIPSTNLGELLCSDHIDIDMDEASREIMRILQLNKTVNVMVVNLWFAELDLLPVKGFGYLIPKETPAGQNPECGLGVIFDSDALQGQDTVQGTKLTVMLGGYYWDNWPGKDLPSALDGISKARSLLSRHLGITAEPMATCATMRRNCIPQYGTHHLSRMRNLRQALQDKYKGRLVLAGSSYDGVGVSDCIRSGVYASHSLHSVSKASGGLGGALFKSHTDTDDPGTFVSVSQKHLRWNFP
;
A
#
# COMPACT_ATOMS: atom_id res chain seq x y z
N MET A 1 29.96 -15.79 -0.76
CA MET A 1 29.62 -14.79 0.28
C MET A 1 29.29 -13.40 -0.30
N PHE A 2 30.18 -12.74 -1.07
CA PHE A 2 29.92 -11.41 -1.68
C PHE A 2 28.78 -11.36 -2.72
N LEU A 3 28.57 -12.44 -3.49
CA LEU A 3 27.44 -12.54 -4.44
C LEU A 3 26.07 -12.66 -3.75
N VAL A 4 26.06 -13.30 -2.58
CA VAL A 4 24.84 -13.57 -1.82
C VAL A 4 24.38 -12.31 -1.06
N ALA A 5 25.32 -11.51 -0.52
CA ALA A 5 25.02 -10.24 0.13
C ALA A 5 24.43 -9.17 -0.82
N LYS A 6 24.85 -9.14 -2.10
CA LYS A 6 24.23 -8.26 -3.14
C LYS A 6 22.78 -8.64 -3.45
N CYS A 7 22.40 -9.91 -3.28
CA CYS A 7 21.02 -10.38 -3.47
C CYS A 7 20.07 -9.94 -2.33
N PHE A 8 20.59 -9.71 -1.13
CA PHE A 8 19.76 -9.38 0.04
C PHE A 8 19.46 -7.89 0.21
N SER A 9 20.43 -7.01 -0.03
CA SER A 9 20.32 -5.58 0.33
C SER A 9 19.29 -4.78 -0.49
N LYS A 10 18.92 -5.23 -1.69
CA LYS A 10 18.04 -4.49 -2.63
C LYS A 10 16.67 -5.13 -2.90
N LYS A 11 16.38 -6.30 -2.33
CA LYS A 11 15.14 -7.04 -2.55
C LYS A 11 14.27 -7.01 -1.30
N ALA A 12 13.78 -5.82 -0.92
CA ALA A 12 12.64 -5.78 0.00
C ALA A 12 11.48 -6.54 -0.68
N ALA A 13 10.85 -7.47 0.03
CA ALA A 13 9.80 -8.37 -0.45
C ALA A 13 8.48 -7.63 -0.73
N ALA A 14 8.52 -6.59 -1.56
CA ALA A 14 7.33 -5.94 -2.08
C ALA A 14 6.83 -6.76 -3.27
N HIS A 15 5.79 -7.55 -3.00
CA HIS A 15 5.04 -8.31 -3.97
C HIS A 15 3.82 -7.48 -4.39
N SER A 16 3.74 -7.12 -5.67
CA SER A 16 2.65 -6.27 -6.18
C SER A 16 1.48 -7.13 -6.62
N ARG A 17 0.25 -6.64 -6.34
CA ARG A 17 -0.98 -7.24 -6.85
C ARG A 17 -1.48 -6.47 -8.08
N PRO A 18 -1.96 -7.17 -9.13
CA PRO A 18 -2.34 -6.53 -10.38
C PRO A 18 -3.79 -6.01 -10.42
N ALA A 19 -4.62 -6.34 -9.43
CA ALA A 19 -6.06 -6.03 -9.44
C ALA A 19 -6.36 -4.58 -9.00
N GLY A 20 -7.51 -4.07 -9.46
CA GLY A 20 -8.01 -2.73 -9.11
C GLY A 20 -7.33 -1.59 -9.87
N ALA A 21 -7.81 -0.35 -9.71
CA ALA A 21 -7.31 0.80 -10.47
C ALA A 21 -5.82 1.05 -10.23
N SER A 22 -5.36 0.92 -8.97
CA SER A 22 -3.94 1.01 -8.60
C SER A 22 -3.09 -0.01 -9.36
N GLY A 23 -3.54 -1.27 -9.42
CA GLY A 23 -2.84 -2.34 -10.14
C GLY A 23 -2.72 -2.06 -11.64
N LEU A 24 -3.82 -1.64 -12.28
CA LEU A 24 -3.81 -1.29 -13.71
C LEU A 24 -2.94 -0.06 -14.01
N THR A 25 -2.92 0.93 -13.10
CA THR A 25 -2.03 2.09 -13.23
C THR A 25 -0.56 1.66 -13.23
N THR A 26 -0.22 0.69 -12.37
CA THR A 26 1.14 0.15 -12.29
C THR A 26 1.51 -0.66 -13.53
N LEU A 27 0.60 -1.51 -14.04
CA LEU A 27 0.83 -2.25 -15.27
C LEU A 27 0.96 -1.31 -16.49
N SER A 28 0.18 -0.23 -16.54
CA SER A 28 0.33 0.83 -17.54
C SER A 28 1.71 1.51 -17.45
N MET A 29 2.19 1.80 -16.24
CA MET A 29 3.54 2.33 -16.04
C MET A 29 4.63 1.34 -16.50
N ILE A 30 4.49 0.05 -16.18
CA ILE A 30 5.41 -1.01 -16.63
C ILE A 30 5.48 -1.06 -18.15
N HIS A 31 4.33 -0.94 -18.83
CA HIS A 31 4.27 -0.86 -20.28
C HIS A 31 5.04 0.36 -20.82
N HIS A 32 4.83 1.53 -20.22
CA HIS A 32 5.51 2.77 -20.62
C HIS A 32 7.04 2.69 -20.45
N LEU A 33 7.50 1.97 -19.43
CA LEU A 33 8.92 1.80 -19.14
C LEU A 33 9.58 0.68 -19.97
N GLY A 34 8.79 -0.13 -20.69
CA GLY A 34 9.29 -1.25 -21.48
C GLY A 34 9.85 -2.39 -20.62
N LEU A 35 9.22 -2.65 -19.47
CA LEU A 35 9.67 -3.66 -18.50
C LEU A 35 8.89 -4.98 -18.57
N GLU A 36 8.09 -5.21 -19.62
CA GLU A 36 7.22 -6.38 -19.70
C GLU A 36 8.01 -7.70 -19.77
N GLU A 37 9.10 -7.72 -20.53
CA GLU A 37 9.99 -8.89 -20.66
C GLU A 37 10.74 -9.21 -19.35
N GLU A 38 10.77 -8.28 -18.40
CA GLU A 38 11.41 -8.42 -17.09
C GLU A 38 10.44 -8.91 -16.01
N LEU A 39 9.14 -9.01 -16.31
CA LEU A 39 8.13 -9.46 -15.35
C LEU A 39 8.31 -10.92 -14.98
N LEU A 40 8.10 -11.20 -13.70
CA LEU A 40 7.91 -12.53 -13.16
C LEU A 40 6.54 -12.59 -12.51
N THR A 41 5.75 -13.58 -12.91
CA THR A 41 4.36 -13.76 -12.51
C THR A 41 4.23 -15.04 -11.68
N CYS A 42 3.35 -15.00 -10.69
CA CYS A 42 2.95 -16.18 -9.93
C CYS A 42 1.52 -16.56 -10.33
N SER A 43 1.37 -17.68 -11.04
CA SER A 43 0.06 -18.20 -11.47
C SER A 43 -0.88 -18.40 -10.27
N THR A 44 -2.18 -18.17 -10.48
CA THR A 44 -3.24 -18.37 -9.49
C THR A 44 -3.38 -19.83 -9.03
N ASP A 45 -2.88 -20.78 -9.82
CA ASP A 45 -2.95 -22.21 -9.51
C ASP A 45 -1.76 -22.71 -8.67
N SER A 46 -0.73 -21.87 -8.50
CA SER A 46 0.44 -22.22 -7.70
C SER A 46 0.09 -22.43 -6.22
N ALA A 47 0.87 -23.26 -5.53
CA ALA A 47 0.73 -23.45 -4.08
C ALA A 47 0.87 -22.11 -3.34
N ALA A 48 1.75 -21.21 -3.79
CA ALA A 48 1.89 -19.87 -3.23
C ALA A 48 0.65 -18.99 -3.39
N ALA A 49 -0.05 -19.06 -4.52
CA ALA A 49 -1.28 -18.29 -4.72
C ALA A 49 -2.43 -18.80 -3.85
N ARG A 50 -2.53 -20.13 -3.70
CA ARG A 50 -3.65 -20.82 -3.04
C ARG A 50 -3.49 -20.96 -1.53
N ASN A 51 -2.26 -21.11 -1.04
CA ASN A 51 -2.02 -21.42 0.36
C ASN A 51 -1.47 -20.18 1.10
N ARG A 52 -2.33 -19.58 1.94
CA ARG A 52 -1.96 -18.58 2.93
C ARG A 52 -2.28 -19.13 4.31
N TYR A 53 -1.37 -18.95 5.25
CA TYR A 53 -1.51 -19.51 6.58
C TYR A 53 -1.60 -18.43 7.64
N VAL A 54 -2.17 -18.78 8.79
CA VAL A 54 -2.16 -17.98 10.01
C VAL A 54 -1.63 -18.88 11.11
N TYR A 55 -0.62 -18.42 11.84
CA TYR A 55 -0.08 -19.19 12.97
C TYR A 55 -0.91 -18.91 14.21
N TYR A 56 -1.78 -19.84 14.61
CA TYR A 56 -2.66 -19.67 15.78
C TYR A 56 -3.24 -21.00 16.28
N PRO A 57 -3.38 -21.18 17.61
CA PRO A 57 -2.63 -20.49 18.65
C PRO A 57 -1.15 -20.94 18.69
N ASP A 58 -0.87 -22.15 18.22
CA ASP A 58 0.42 -22.85 18.28
C ASP A 58 0.73 -23.67 17.00
N ARG A 59 -0.09 -23.53 15.95
CA ARG A 59 0.05 -24.24 14.67
C ARG A 59 -0.28 -23.36 13.48
N LEU A 60 0.15 -23.78 12.29
CA LEU A 60 -0.27 -23.16 11.04
C LEU A 60 -1.67 -23.63 10.64
N ILE A 61 -2.59 -22.68 10.49
CA ILE A 61 -3.93 -22.89 9.95
C ILE A 61 -3.98 -22.34 8.53
N ARG A 62 -4.38 -23.16 7.56
CA ARG A 62 -4.55 -22.71 6.17
C ARG A 62 -5.86 -21.94 6.03
N VAL A 63 -5.79 -20.70 5.57
CA VAL A 63 -6.96 -19.88 5.24
C VAL A 63 -7.56 -20.39 3.93
N PRO A 64 -8.89 -20.59 3.85
CA PRO A 64 -9.54 -21.12 2.66
C PRO A 64 -9.37 -20.16 1.47
N SER A 65 -9.01 -20.72 0.33
CA SER A 65 -8.82 -19.98 -0.93
C SER A 65 -10.06 -19.95 -1.81
N SER A 66 -11.03 -20.83 -1.53
CA SER A 66 -12.27 -20.99 -2.29
C SER A 66 -13.45 -21.34 -1.38
N LEU A 67 -14.66 -21.08 -1.86
CA LEU A 67 -15.90 -21.38 -1.12
C LEU A 67 -16.08 -22.89 -0.86
N ALA A 68 -15.48 -23.76 -1.67
CA ALA A 68 -15.53 -25.21 -1.48
C ALA A 68 -14.77 -25.67 -0.23
N GLU A 69 -13.75 -24.92 0.19
CA GLU A 69 -12.93 -25.23 1.37
C GLU A 69 -13.55 -24.65 2.67
N LEU A 70 -14.51 -23.74 2.53
CA LEU A 70 -15.12 -23.00 3.62
C LEU A 70 -15.85 -23.90 4.63
N PRO A 71 -16.64 -24.93 4.26
CA PRO A 71 -17.35 -25.76 5.23
C PRO A 71 -16.39 -26.46 6.20
N LYS A 72 -15.28 -27.01 5.68
CA LYS A 72 -14.26 -27.67 6.52
C LYS A 72 -13.59 -26.67 7.46
N PHE A 73 -13.24 -25.49 6.95
CA PHE A 73 -12.65 -24.43 7.77
C PHE A 73 -13.58 -23.98 8.90
N LEU A 74 -14.86 -23.74 8.59
CA LEU A 74 -15.88 -23.32 9.56
C LEU A 74 -16.16 -24.34 10.65
N LEU A 75 -16.07 -25.64 10.33
CA LEU A 75 -16.36 -26.72 11.27
C LEU A 75 -15.18 -27.04 12.20
N PHE A 76 -13.94 -26.93 11.72
CA PHE A 76 -12.79 -27.52 12.41
C PHE A 76 -11.73 -26.52 12.86
N GLU A 77 -11.75 -25.27 12.39
CA GLU A 77 -10.67 -24.32 12.72
C GLU A 77 -11.09 -23.26 13.75
N PRO A 78 -10.25 -22.98 14.77
CA PRO A 78 -10.55 -22.01 15.82
C PRO A 78 -10.65 -20.58 15.28
N LEU A 79 -9.89 -20.24 14.24
CA LEU A 79 -9.95 -18.94 13.56
C LEU A 79 -11.28 -18.68 12.85
N ALA A 80 -12.06 -19.73 12.60
CA ALA A 80 -13.35 -19.63 11.94
C ALA A 80 -14.50 -19.34 12.92
N LYS A 81 -14.22 -19.43 14.23
CA LYS A 81 -15.18 -19.12 15.28
C LYS A 81 -15.65 -17.67 15.10
N GLY A 82 -16.96 -17.48 15.03
CA GLY A 82 -17.57 -16.18 14.79
C GLY A 82 -17.90 -15.84 13.32
N ILE A 83 -17.49 -16.63 12.31
CA ILE A 83 -17.88 -16.33 10.91
C ILE A 83 -19.38 -16.52 10.71
N ILE A 84 -19.94 -17.70 11.07
CA ILE A 84 -21.38 -17.97 10.91
C ILE A 84 -22.22 -17.04 11.79
N PRO A 85 -21.94 -16.90 13.11
CA PRO A 85 -22.63 -15.91 13.94
C PRO A 85 -22.50 -14.49 13.40
N GLY A 86 -21.33 -14.10 12.90
CA GLY A 86 -21.07 -12.76 12.35
C GLY A 86 -21.87 -12.46 11.09
N ILE A 87 -22.04 -13.44 10.20
CA ILE A 87 -22.93 -13.32 9.03
C ILE A 87 -24.37 -13.08 9.46
N LEU A 88 -24.86 -13.86 10.44
CA LEU A 88 -26.21 -13.71 10.95
C LEU A 88 -26.39 -12.36 11.66
N ASN A 89 -25.42 -11.96 12.48
CA ASN A 89 -25.44 -10.70 13.23
C ASN A 89 -25.45 -9.49 12.28
N ASP A 90 -24.63 -9.50 11.23
CA ASP A 90 -24.62 -8.44 10.21
C ASP A 90 -25.94 -8.36 9.44
N TYR A 91 -26.63 -9.48 9.22
CA TYR A 91 -27.93 -9.47 8.56
C TYR A 91 -29.05 -8.92 9.45
N LEU A 92 -28.98 -9.22 10.75
CA LEU A 92 -30.02 -8.86 11.73
C LEU A 92 -29.86 -7.45 12.30
N LYS A 93 -28.62 -6.94 12.42
CA LYS A 93 -28.37 -5.62 13.03
C LYS A 93 -28.79 -4.47 12.11
N PRO A 94 -29.69 -3.57 12.54
CA PRO A 94 -29.97 -2.35 11.80
C PRO A 94 -28.72 -1.45 11.77
N TYR A 95 -28.55 -0.66 10.71
CA TYR A 95 -27.39 0.23 10.51
C TYR A 95 -27.09 1.17 11.68
N LYS A 96 -28.11 1.53 12.48
CA LYS A 96 -28.02 2.55 13.53
C LYS A 96 -27.23 2.15 14.80
N SER A 97 -26.72 0.93 14.95
CA SER A 97 -26.26 0.49 16.30
C SER A 97 -24.87 0.97 16.76
N VAL A 98 -24.00 1.53 15.91
CA VAL A 98 -22.67 2.04 16.38
C VAL A 98 -22.23 3.36 15.70
N MET A 99 -22.79 3.73 14.55
CA MET A 99 -22.25 4.80 13.72
C MET A 99 -23.07 6.09 13.76
N ASN A 100 -23.20 6.71 14.94
CA ASN A 100 -23.59 8.13 15.04
C ASN A 100 -22.41 9.01 14.58
N GLY A 101 -22.12 9.04 13.28
CA GLY A 101 -21.18 9.98 12.66
C GLY A 101 -19.70 9.89 13.05
N ASN A 102 -19.32 8.99 13.96
CA ASN A 102 -17.95 8.88 14.47
C ASN A 102 -17.13 7.81 13.73
N ASP A 103 -15.90 8.17 13.38
CA ASP A 103 -14.88 7.27 12.87
C ASP A 103 -14.49 6.25 13.95
N ALA A 104 -14.46 4.96 13.61
CA ALA A 104 -14.26 3.86 14.56
C ALA A 104 -13.09 2.97 14.12
N SER A 105 -12.47 2.29 15.08
CA SER A 105 -11.38 1.37 14.75
C SER A 105 -11.90 0.14 14.01
N VAL A 106 -11.02 -0.54 13.28
CA VAL A 106 -11.36 -1.82 12.64
C VAL A 106 -11.85 -2.83 13.69
N ALA A 107 -11.21 -2.89 14.85
CA ALA A 107 -11.60 -3.81 15.92
C ALA A 107 -13.03 -3.55 16.41
N ASP A 108 -13.41 -2.28 16.60
CA ASP A 108 -14.73 -1.92 17.12
C ASP A 108 -15.83 -2.28 16.10
N VAL A 109 -15.62 -1.93 14.83
CA VAL A 109 -16.59 -2.23 13.76
C VAL A 109 -16.73 -3.72 13.56
N ILE A 110 -15.63 -4.48 13.50
CA ILE A 110 -15.69 -5.93 13.29
C ILE A 110 -16.32 -6.64 14.50
N SER A 111 -15.98 -6.23 15.73
CA SER A 111 -16.53 -6.83 16.95
C SER A 111 -18.03 -6.58 17.09
N ASP A 112 -18.47 -5.35 16.86
CA ASP A 112 -19.89 -5.03 16.93
C ASP A 112 -20.64 -5.66 15.75
N ARG A 113 -20.23 -5.34 14.51
CA ARG A 113 -21.03 -5.66 13.33
C ARG A 113 -21.06 -7.15 13.03
N LEU A 114 -19.91 -7.81 13.17
CA LEU A 114 -19.77 -9.22 12.89
C LEU A 114 -19.65 -9.99 14.20
N HIS A 115 -18.43 -10.23 14.67
CA HIS A 115 -18.16 -11.02 15.87
C HIS A 115 -16.76 -10.70 16.42
N PRO A 116 -16.57 -10.62 17.75
CA PRO A 116 -15.27 -10.34 18.36
C PRO A 116 -14.15 -11.28 17.91
N ASP A 117 -14.41 -12.59 17.84
CA ASP A 117 -13.42 -13.59 17.38
C ASP A 117 -12.86 -13.32 15.97
N LEU A 118 -13.57 -12.58 15.11
CA LEU A 118 -13.07 -12.22 13.77
C LEU A 118 -12.00 -11.13 13.79
N VAL A 119 -11.92 -10.34 14.87
CA VAL A 119 -10.86 -9.33 15.04
C VAL A 119 -9.49 -9.98 14.95
N ASN A 120 -9.34 -11.20 15.47
CA ASN A 120 -8.07 -11.90 15.45
C ASN A 120 -7.63 -12.25 14.00
N LEU A 121 -8.55 -12.78 13.18
CA LEU A 121 -8.28 -13.06 11.77
C LEU A 121 -7.97 -11.78 10.99
N VAL A 122 -8.73 -10.71 11.21
CA VAL A 122 -8.50 -9.40 10.58
C VAL A 122 -7.16 -8.81 11.02
N SER A 123 -6.78 -8.98 12.28
CA SER A 123 -5.49 -8.50 12.80
C SER A 123 -4.30 -9.10 12.06
N ALA A 124 -4.33 -10.41 11.75
CA ALA A 124 -3.29 -11.05 10.93
C ALA A 124 -3.16 -10.36 9.57
N VAL A 125 -4.28 -10.08 8.89
CA VAL A 125 -4.27 -9.38 7.60
C VAL A 125 -3.65 -7.99 7.72
N LEU A 126 -4.01 -7.22 8.76
CA LEU A 126 -3.50 -5.87 8.97
C LEU A 126 -2.02 -5.85 9.37
N HIS A 127 -1.52 -6.88 10.07
CA HIS A 127 -0.08 -7.05 10.31
C HIS A 127 0.66 -7.22 8.98
N GLY A 128 0.09 -7.96 8.02
CA GLY A 128 0.70 -8.18 6.71
C GLY A 128 0.70 -6.99 5.76
N ILE A 129 -0.23 -6.02 5.92
CA ILE A 129 -0.34 -4.85 5.04
C ILE A 129 0.21 -3.59 5.68
N TYR A 130 -0.18 -3.33 6.94
CA TYR A 130 0.13 -2.09 7.66
C TYR A 130 1.16 -2.28 8.77
N ALA A 131 1.51 -3.53 9.12
CA ALA A 131 2.24 -3.83 10.36
C ALA A 131 1.60 -3.15 11.59
N GLY A 132 0.27 -2.97 11.56
CA GLY A 132 -0.45 -2.05 12.41
C GLY A 132 -1.41 -2.72 13.40
N ASN A 133 -1.81 -1.99 14.43
CA ASN A 133 -2.75 -2.49 15.45
C ASN A 133 -4.20 -2.34 14.96
N VAL A 134 -4.94 -3.45 14.89
CA VAL A 134 -6.37 -3.47 14.52
C VAL A 134 -7.26 -2.56 15.39
N GLN A 135 -6.84 -2.25 16.62
CA GLN A 135 -7.56 -1.36 17.53
C GLN A 135 -7.36 0.13 17.27
N THR A 136 -6.32 0.52 16.52
CA THR A 136 -6.02 1.94 16.27
C THR A 136 -6.33 2.35 14.84
N LEU A 137 -6.21 1.40 13.90
CA LEU A 137 -6.49 1.61 12.49
C LEU A 137 -7.99 1.90 12.26
N GLY A 138 -8.29 2.96 11.51
CA GLY A 138 -9.66 3.42 11.23
C GLY A 138 -10.34 2.59 10.15
N PHE A 139 -11.57 2.14 10.41
CA PHE A 139 -12.27 1.21 9.51
C PHE A 139 -12.55 1.81 8.12
N ASN A 140 -12.98 3.07 8.06
CA ASN A 140 -13.31 3.75 6.80
C ASN A 140 -12.08 3.97 5.88
N ALA A 141 -10.92 4.20 6.46
CA ALA A 141 -9.67 4.44 5.76
C ALA A 141 -9.05 3.15 5.24
N ILE A 142 -9.17 2.06 6.00
CA ILE A 142 -8.60 0.76 5.63
C ILE A 142 -9.54 -0.04 4.72
N PHE A 143 -10.85 0.04 4.95
CA PHE A 143 -11.86 -0.72 4.22
C PHE A 143 -12.98 0.17 3.64
N PRO A 144 -12.65 1.15 2.77
CA PRO A 144 -13.62 2.11 2.24
C PRO A 144 -14.79 1.44 1.49
N GLN A 145 -14.53 0.34 0.78
CA GLN A 145 -15.57 -0.43 0.10
C GLN A 145 -16.55 -1.11 1.10
N LEU A 146 -16.04 -1.61 2.23
CA LEU A 146 -16.88 -2.25 3.25
C LEU A 146 -17.69 -1.22 4.03
N ASP A 147 -17.11 -0.06 4.30
CA ASP A 147 -17.81 1.10 4.87
C ASP A 147 -18.96 1.56 3.95
N TYR A 148 -18.72 1.61 2.63
CA TYR A 148 -19.77 1.88 1.65
C TYR A 148 -20.89 0.83 1.70
N TYR A 149 -20.56 -0.46 1.74
CA TYR A 149 -21.56 -1.53 1.85
C TYR A 149 -22.41 -1.40 3.11
N MET A 150 -21.78 -1.09 4.23
CA MET A 150 -22.48 -0.86 5.49
C MET A 150 -23.42 0.35 5.39
N LYS A 151 -22.96 1.48 4.85
CA LYS A 151 -23.76 2.71 4.67
C LYS A 151 -24.95 2.55 3.73
N GLN A 152 -24.76 1.89 2.60
CA GLN A 152 -25.80 1.81 1.55
C GLN A 152 -26.73 0.61 1.70
N HIS A 153 -26.22 -0.53 2.17
CA HIS A 153 -26.99 -1.77 2.26
C HIS A 153 -27.34 -2.13 3.70
N GLY A 154 -26.92 -1.31 4.66
CA GLY A 154 -27.20 -1.47 6.07
C GLY A 154 -26.37 -2.53 6.76
N GLY A 155 -25.44 -3.22 6.07
CA GLY A 155 -24.55 -4.27 6.58
C GLY A 155 -23.47 -4.68 5.58
N ILE A 156 -22.34 -5.20 6.08
CA ILE A 156 -21.16 -5.57 5.29
C ILE A 156 -21.45 -6.79 4.42
N VAL A 157 -21.93 -7.88 5.01
CA VAL A 157 -22.22 -9.14 4.33
C VAL A 157 -23.39 -8.95 3.37
N ARG A 158 -24.41 -8.19 3.79
CA ARG A 158 -25.55 -7.85 2.93
C ARG A 158 -25.10 -7.07 1.69
N GLY A 159 -24.21 -6.09 1.83
CA GLY A 159 -23.67 -5.34 0.69
C GLY A 159 -22.75 -6.17 -0.21
N MET A 160 -21.94 -7.05 0.36
CA MET A 160 -21.15 -8.03 -0.42
C MET A 160 -22.05 -8.93 -1.26
N LEU A 161 -23.09 -9.52 -0.67
CA LEU A 161 -24.05 -10.38 -1.37
C LEU A 161 -24.80 -9.62 -2.48
N TYR A 162 -25.17 -8.36 -2.22
CA TYR A 162 -25.79 -7.50 -3.22
C TYR A 162 -24.85 -7.25 -4.42
N ASN A 163 -23.59 -6.89 -4.17
CA ASN A 163 -22.60 -6.67 -5.23
C ASN A 163 -22.28 -7.98 -5.98
N MET A 164 -22.21 -9.12 -5.29
CA MET A 164 -22.06 -10.43 -5.92
C MET A 164 -23.23 -10.76 -6.86
N ARG A 165 -24.48 -10.48 -6.45
CA ARG A 165 -25.66 -10.67 -7.33
C ARG A 165 -25.61 -9.75 -8.55
N ARG A 166 -25.17 -8.49 -8.41
CA ARG A 166 -25.01 -7.58 -9.55
C ARG A 166 -23.89 -7.99 -10.50
N ALA A 167 -22.83 -8.61 -9.98
CA ALA A 167 -21.77 -9.17 -10.82
C ALA A 167 -22.31 -10.25 -11.77
N TRP A 168 -23.38 -10.96 -11.42
CA TRP A 168 -24.08 -11.88 -12.33
C TRP A 168 -24.81 -11.16 -13.47
N TYR A 169 -25.22 -9.90 -13.26
CA TYR A 169 -25.83 -9.03 -14.26
C TYR A 169 -24.79 -8.13 -14.96
N ASP A 170 -23.51 -8.53 -14.96
CA ASP A 170 -22.40 -7.75 -15.54
C ASP A 170 -22.28 -6.33 -14.95
N GLU A 171 -22.62 -6.08 -13.68
CA GLU A 171 -22.46 -4.78 -13.02
C GLU A 171 -21.63 -4.88 -11.73
N VAL A 172 -20.75 -3.90 -11.49
CA VAL A 172 -19.95 -3.79 -10.26
C VAL A 172 -20.00 -2.36 -9.74
N VAL A 173 -20.03 -2.21 -8.42
CA VAL A 173 -19.97 -0.92 -7.75
C VAL A 173 -18.53 -0.61 -7.34
N LEU A 174 -17.95 0.44 -7.92
CA LEU A 174 -16.57 0.88 -7.68
C LEU A 174 -16.53 2.36 -7.29
N PRO A 175 -15.49 2.80 -6.57
CA PRO A 175 -15.26 4.23 -6.37
C PRO A 175 -15.17 4.97 -7.71
N LEU A 176 -15.81 6.13 -7.83
CA LEU A 176 -15.81 6.93 -9.06
C LEU A 176 -14.40 7.27 -9.51
N HIS A 177 -13.51 7.61 -8.57
CA HIS A 177 -12.13 7.93 -8.88
C HIS A 177 -11.39 6.74 -9.52
N ASP A 178 -11.66 5.52 -9.09
CA ASP A 178 -11.10 4.31 -9.70
C ASP A 178 -11.58 4.13 -11.13
N VAL A 179 -12.87 4.34 -11.37
CA VAL A 179 -13.48 4.26 -12.71
C VAL A 179 -12.88 5.30 -13.65
N LEU A 180 -12.76 6.55 -13.21
CA LEU A 180 -12.15 7.64 -13.98
C LEU A 180 -10.69 7.33 -14.33
N THR A 181 -9.96 6.69 -13.42
CA THR A 181 -8.56 6.30 -13.62
C THR A 181 -8.45 5.21 -14.67
N MET A 182 -9.30 4.18 -14.58
CA MET A 182 -9.36 3.13 -15.58
C MET A 182 -9.71 3.71 -16.96
N GLN A 183 -10.68 4.62 -17.05
CA GLN A 183 -11.02 5.31 -18.30
C GLN A 183 -9.86 6.15 -18.84
N GLN A 184 -9.13 6.86 -17.97
CA GLN A 184 -7.96 7.64 -18.40
C GLN A 184 -6.87 6.74 -18.96
N ILE A 185 -6.55 5.63 -18.28
CA ILE A 185 -5.56 4.65 -18.75
C ILE A 185 -5.97 4.09 -20.12
N MET A 186 -7.24 3.78 -20.32
CA MET A 186 -7.75 3.29 -21.60
C MET A 186 -7.56 4.32 -22.72
N ARG A 187 -7.94 5.59 -22.49
CA ARG A 187 -7.75 6.68 -23.46
C ARG A 187 -6.27 6.90 -23.80
N ASP A 188 -5.43 6.91 -22.78
CA ASP A 188 -3.97 7.05 -22.91
C ASP A 188 -3.37 5.93 -23.76
N TRP A 189 -3.87 4.70 -23.57
CA TRP A 189 -3.43 3.52 -24.30
C TRP A 189 -3.91 3.55 -25.76
N GLU A 190 -5.18 3.85 -26.02
CA GLU A 190 -5.74 4.01 -27.37
C GLU A 190 -5.01 5.09 -28.17
N ALA A 191 -4.75 6.25 -27.57
CA ALA A 191 -4.03 7.35 -28.20
C ALA A 191 -2.58 6.98 -28.59
N ARG A 192 -1.98 5.99 -27.93
CA ARG A 192 -0.59 5.55 -28.14
C ARG A 192 -0.47 4.31 -29.02
N ARG A 193 -1.56 3.54 -29.18
CA ARG A 193 -1.62 2.34 -30.04
C ARG A 193 -1.09 2.60 -31.46
N ASP A 194 -1.23 3.82 -31.96
CA ASP A 194 -0.90 4.17 -33.35
C ASP A 194 0.55 4.60 -33.63
N LYS A 195 1.46 4.74 -32.63
CA LYS A 195 2.69 5.54 -32.87
C LYS A 195 4.07 4.89 -32.71
N ARG A 196 4.24 3.70 -32.12
CA ARG A 196 5.64 3.24 -31.82
C ARG A 196 6.04 1.78 -32.06
N LEU A 197 5.14 0.82 -32.21
CA LEU A 197 5.53 -0.59 -32.43
C LEU A 197 4.62 -1.25 -33.47
N LYS A 198 5.13 -1.55 -34.66
CA LYS A 198 4.50 -2.47 -35.61
C LYS A 198 5.19 -3.84 -35.50
N GLY A 199 4.43 -4.93 -35.39
CA GLY A 199 4.92 -6.32 -35.47
C GLY A 199 4.84 -7.14 -34.16
N HIS A 200 5.27 -8.41 -34.23
CA HIS A 200 5.17 -9.47 -33.19
C HIS A 200 5.60 -9.05 -31.78
N ARG A 201 6.52 -8.09 -31.64
CA ARG A 201 6.98 -7.59 -30.34
C ARG A 201 5.90 -6.85 -29.53
N MET A 202 4.88 -6.29 -30.19
CA MET A 202 3.73 -5.70 -29.49
C MET A 202 2.84 -6.79 -28.88
N GLU A 203 2.60 -7.88 -29.61
CA GLU A 203 1.77 -9.01 -29.16
C GLU A 203 2.39 -9.69 -27.93
N GLU A 204 3.71 -9.93 -27.94
CA GLU A 204 4.44 -10.53 -26.82
C GLU A 204 4.38 -9.65 -25.55
N ARG A 205 4.55 -8.33 -25.71
CA ARG A 205 4.48 -7.37 -24.58
C ARG A 205 3.08 -7.27 -24.01
N THR A 206 2.06 -7.25 -24.86
CA THR A 206 0.66 -7.33 -24.44
C THR A 206 0.39 -8.64 -23.69
N ALA A 207 0.89 -9.78 -24.18
CA ALA A 207 0.68 -11.08 -23.54
C ALA A 207 1.26 -11.12 -22.11
N ALA A 208 2.49 -10.61 -21.92
CA ALA A 208 3.12 -10.53 -20.60
C ALA A 208 2.30 -9.67 -19.61
N LEU A 209 1.71 -8.56 -20.07
CA LEU A 209 0.84 -7.71 -19.26
C LEU A 209 -0.50 -8.37 -18.93
N GLN A 210 -1.09 -9.11 -19.88
CA GLN A 210 -2.29 -9.91 -19.63
C GLN A 210 -2.04 -11.02 -18.62
N GLU A 211 -0.90 -11.69 -18.70
CA GLU A 211 -0.49 -12.70 -17.75
C GLU A 211 -0.30 -12.09 -16.35
N ALA A 212 0.43 -10.98 -16.25
CA ALA A 212 0.59 -10.24 -15.02
C ALA A 212 -0.76 -9.80 -14.44
N LYS A 213 -1.72 -9.39 -15.28
CA LYS A 213 -3.08 -9.03 -14.85
C LYS A 213 -3.83 -10.21 -14.22
N ARG A 214 -3.64 -11.42 -14.74
CA ARG A 214 -4.28 -12.66 -14.25
C ARG A 214 -3.52 -13.32 -13.11
N SER A 215 -2.27 -12.94 -12.89
CA SER A 215 -1.43 -13.48 -11.83
C SER A 215 -1.94 -13.11 -10.44
N SER A 216 -1.56 -13.92 -9.44
CA SER A 216 -1.85 -13.59 -8.04
C SER A 216 -0.95 -12.45 -7.53
N ILE A 217 0.31 -12.50 -7.92
CA ILE A 217 1.42 -11.63 -7.53
C ILE A 217 2.38 -11.53 -8.71
N TYR A 218 3.01 -10.37 -8.88
CA TYR A 218 4.14 -10.20 -9.79
C TYR A 218 5.31 -9.44 -9.15
N SER A 219 6.49 -9.60 -9.75
CA SER A 219 7.70 -8.81 -9.49
C SER A 219 8.53 -8.76 -10.79
N PHE A 220 9.82 -8.44 -10.69
CA PHE A 220 10.75 -8.44 -11.82
C PHE A 220 11.93 -9.41 -11.59
N LYS A 221 12.62 -9.83 -12.64
CA LYS A 221 13.75 -10.80 -12.58
C LYS A 221 14.84 -10.45 -11.58
N LYS A 222 15.16 -9.17 -11.44
CA LYS A 222 16.15 -8.59 -10.50
C LYS A 222 15.49 -7.89 -9.30
N GLY A 223 14.18 -8.06 -9.10
CA GLY A 223 13.40 -7.51 -8.00
C GLY A 223 12.75 -6.16 -8.30
N ILE A 224 11.91 -5.70 -7.36
CA ILE A 224 11.06 -4.51 -7.54
C ILE A 224 11.85 -3.22 -7.82
N GLN A 225 13.11 -3.14 -7.39
CA GLN A 225 14.01 -2.02 -7.62
C GLN A 225 14.20 -1.70 -9.11
N GLN A 226 14.00 -2.68 -10.02
CA GLN A 226 14.03 -2.42 -11.46
C GLN A 226 13.04 -1.34 -11.92
N LEU A 227 11.89 -1.22 -11.23
CA LEU A 227 10.89 -0.23 -11.58
C LEU A 227 11.39 1.21 -11.37
N PRO A 228 11.80 1.64 -10.16
CA PRO A 228 12.35 2.97 -9.95
C PRO A 228 13.67 3.19 -10.71
N ASP A 229 14.54 2.17 -10.82
CA ASP A 229 15.80 2.30 -11.58
C ASP A 229 15.52 2.64 -13.05
N LYS A 230 14.51 1.99 -13.66
CA LYS A 230 14.12 2.27 -15.05
C LYS A 230 13.44 3.62 -15.18
N MET A 231 12.63 4.03 -14.21
CA MET A 231 12.04 5.37 -14.17
C MET A 231 13.12 6.44 -14.15
N GLU A 232 14.13 6.30 -13.29
CA GLU A 232 15.27 7.22 -13.23
C GLU A 232 16.03 7.25 -14.57
N GLU A 233 16.33 6.10 -15.16
CA GLU A 233 16.99 5.99 -16.47
C GLU A 233 16.22 6.75 -17.56
N VAL A 234 14.90 6.59 -17.62
CA VAL A 234 14.05 7.28 -18.62
C VAL A 234 13.99 8.77 -18.36
N LEU A 235 13.84 9.19 -17.10
CA LEU A 235 13.75 10.60 -16.73
C LEU A 235 15.06 11.35 -16.96
N ARG A 236 16.22 10.75 -16.65
CA ARG A 236 17.54 11.37 -16.91
C ARG A 236 17.83 11.59 -18.40
N ARG A 237 17.14 10.87 -19.29
CA ARG A 237 17.26 11.07 -20.75
C ARG A 237 16.43 12.24 -21.27
N ASP A 238 15.43 12.69 -20.51
CA ASP A 238 14.61 13.82 -20.92
C ASP A 238 15.31 15.13 -20.52
N PRO A 239 15.69 16.01 -21.47
CA PRO A 239 16.39 17.26 -21.15
C PRO A 239 15.53 18.24 -20.33
N ARG A 240 14.22 18.00 -20.20
CA ARG A 240 13.31 18.83 -19.40
C ARG A 240 13.28 18.41 -17.92
N VAL A 241 13.97 17.33 -17.56
CA VAL A 241 13.96 16.78 -16.19
C VAL A 241 15.36 16.86 -15.59
N SER A 242 15.47 17.50 -14.42
CA SER A 242 16.67 17.46 -13.58
C SER A 242 16.43 16.53 -12.39
N ILE A 243 17.35 15.60 -12.13
CA ILE A 243 17.33 14.72 -10.95
C ILE A 243 18.57 14.97 -10.13
N GLU A 244 18.36 15.50 -8.93
CA GLU A 244 19.41 15.86 -7.97
C GLU A 244 19.38 14.92 -6.77
N THR A 245 20.49 14.21 -6.56
CA THR A 245 20.68 13.27 -5.45
C THR A 245 21.60 13.87 -4.40
N GLY A 246 21.41 13.50 -3.13
CA GLY A 246 22.18 14.10 -2.03
C GLY A 246 21.76 15.53 -1.69
N CYS A 247 20.61 15.97 -2.23
CA CYS A 247 20.05 17.29 -2.05
C CYS A 247 18.80 17.20 -1.16
N SER A 248 18.94 17.54 0.13
CA SER A 248 17.80 17.62 1.05
C SER A 248 17.10 18.97 0.91
N VAL A 249 15.77 18.95 0.88
CA VAL A 249 14.95 20.15 1.02
C VAL A 249 14.92 20.52 2.51
N SER A 250 15.17 21.78 2.84
CA SER A 250 15.16 22.29 4.20
C SER A 250 13.90 23.12 4.51
N SER A 251 13.34 23.81 3.52
CA SER A 251 12.11 24.58 3.70
C SER A 251 11.35 24.85 2.41
N ILE A 252 10.05 25.13 2.54
CA ILE A 252 9.14 25.47 1.43
C ILE A 252 8.24 26.64 1.84
N HIS A 253 8.32 27.77 1.12
CA HIS A 253 7.57 28.99 1.40
C HIS A 253 6.82 29.50 0.17
N MET A 254 5.77 30.28 0.39
CA MET A 254 5.16 31.07 -0.67
C MET A 254 6.11 32.17 -1.10
N ASP A 255 6.31 32.32 -2.41
CA ASP A 255 7.02 33.45 -2.96
C ASP A 255 6.05 34.65 -3.09
N GLU A 256 6.23 35.64 -2.22
CA GLU A 256 5.46 36.90 -2.24
C GLU A 256 6.14 37.97 -3.11
N THR A 257 7.36 37.73 -3.59
CA THR A 257 8.18 38.73 -4.29
C THR A 257 7.94 38.75 -5.81
N HIS A 258 7.50 37.63 -6.39
CA HIS A 258 7.21 37.52 -7.82
C HIS A 258 5.73 37.75 -8.15
N ALA A 259 5.44 38.64 -9.10
CA ALA A 259 4.08 39.03 -9.50
C ALA A 259 3.20 37.88 -10.04
N CYS A 260 3.81 36.76 -10.47
CA CYS A 260 3.11 35.56 -10.92
C CYS A 260 2.81 34.55 -9.78
N GLY A 261 3.31 34.79 -8.57
CA GLY A 261 3.24 33.91 -7.42
C GLY A 261 3.99 32.58 -7.63
N GLY A 262 4.45 31.96 -6.55
CA GLY A 262 5.13 30.66 -6.62
C GLY A 262 5.54 30.13 -5.26
N LEU A 263 6.47 29.19 -5.28
CA LEU A 263 7.04 28.56 -4.10
C LEU A 263 8.56 28.68 -4.12
N LEU A 264 9.13 29.19 -3.04
CA LEU A 264 10.57 29.18 -2.78
C LEU A 264 10.91 27.91 -2.01
N VAL A 265 11.84 27.13 -2.57
CA VAL A 265 12.31 25.88 -1.97
C VAL A 265 13.80 26.02 -1.66
N LYS A 266 14.15 25.86 -0.38
CA LYS A 266 15.55 25.87 0.08
C LYS A 266 16.11 24.45 0.06
N THR A 267 17.31 24.33 -0.46
CA THR A 267 17.98 23.04 -0.66
C THR A 267 19.42 23.06 -0.16
N GLY A 268 19.91 21.90 0.30
CA GLY A 268 21.26 21.70 0.84
C GLY A 268 21.28 21.46 2.35
N ALA A 269 22.40 20.95 2.89
CA ALA A 269 22.55 20.60 4.31
C ALA A 269 22.33 21.80 5.26
N ASN A 270 22.56 23.03 4.76
CA ASN A 270 22.38 24.29 5.48
C ASN A 270 21.37 25.25 4.79
N GLY A 271 20.61 24.80 3.78
CA GLY A 271 19.69 25.66 3.02
C GLY A 271 20.35 26.71 2.10
N GLU A 272 21.58 26.46 1.65
CA GLU A 272 22.42 27.43 0.91
C GLU A 272 21.89 27.81 -0.48
N THR A 273 21.01 27.00 -1.09
CA THR A 273 20.47 27.29 -2.43
C THR A 273 18.95 27.46 -2.40
N GLU A 274 18.51 28.67 -2.70
CA GLU A 274 17.10 29.03 -2.93
C GLU A 274 16.72 28.85 -4.39
N ARG A 275 15.57 28.20 -4.63
CA ARG A 275 15.03 28.00 -5.98
C ARG A 275 13.55 28.30 -6.03
N HIS A 276 13.14 28.93 -7.11
CA HIS A 276 11.75 29.27 -7.35
C HIS A 276 11.06 28.23 -8.24
N PHE A 277 9.88 27.77 -7.81
CA PHE A 277 9.03 26.84 -8.54
C PHE A 277 7.60 27.36 -8.61
N THR A 278 6.91 27.13 -9.73
CA THR A 278 5.49 27.55 -9.84
C THR A 278 4.58 26.69 -8.98
N HIS A 279 4.91 25.39 -8.87
CA HIS A 279 4.21 24.37 -8.11
C HIS A 279 5.22 23.37 -7.54
N VAL A 280 4.88 22.74 -6.42
CA VAL A 280 5.66 21.70 -5.76
C VAL A 280 4.76 20.50 -5.48
N ILE A 281 5.22 19.30 -5.82
CA ILE A 281 4.61 18.04 -5.38
C ILE A 281 5.48 17.48 -4.26
N SER A 282 4.92 17.38 -3.07
CA SER A 282 5.58 16.72 -1.94
C SER A 282 5.28 15.22 -1.98
N THR A 283 6.35 14.43 -2.08
CA THR A 283 6.30 12.95 -2.04
C THR A 283 7.07 12.36 -0.85
N ILE A 284 7.41 13.20 0.14
CA ILE A 284 8.16 12.81 1.34
C ILE A 284 7.20 12.36 2.46
N PRO A 285 7.70 11.67 3.50
CA PRO A 285 6.87 11.35 4.66
C PRO A 285 6.22 12.58 5.29
N SER A 286 4.96 12.45 5.72
CA SER A 286 4.19 13.55 6.30
C SER A 286 4.85 14.22 7.50
N THR A 287 5.53 13.46 8.35
CA THR A 287 6.24 13.98 9.53
C THR A 287 7.34 14.96 9.12
N ASN A 288 8.18 14.56 8.15
CA ASN A 288 9.24 15.39 7.61
C ASN A 288 8.67 16.64 6.93
N LEU A 289 7.57 16.50 6.17
CA LEU A 289 6.93 17.65 5.54
C LEU A 289 6.46 18.69 6.57
N GLY A 290 5.93 18.26 7.72
CA GLY A 290 5.49 19.17 8.78
C GLY A 290 6.61 20.06 9.29
N GLU A 291 7.82 19.51 9.43
CA GLU A 291 9.03 20.24 9.83
C GLU A 291 9.47 21.24 8.75
N LEU A 292 9.44 20.84 7.47
CA LEU A 292 9.86 21.70 6.36
C LEU A 292 8.94 22.90 6.10
N LEU A 293 7.63 22.75 6.36
CA LEU A 293 6.67 23.83 6.13
C LEU A 293 6.68 24.88 7.26
N CYS A 294 7.33 24.59 8.39
CA CYS A 294 7.31 25.40 9.60
C CYS A 294 8.70 25.80 10.12
N SER A 295 9.77 25.58 9.34
CA SER A 295 11.17 25.78 9.76
C SER A 295 11.53 27.20 10.21
N ASP A 296 10.77 28.20 9.77
CA ASP A 296 11.11 29.63 9.91
C ASP A 296 10.39 30.32 11.07
N HIS A 297 9.47 29.63 11.76
CA HIS A 297 8.69 30.21 12.85
C HIS A 297 9.18 29.70 14.21
N ILE A 298 9.66 30.62 15.05
CA ILE A 298 9.67 30.42 16.52
C ILE A 298 8.20 30.27 16.92
N ASP A 299 7.85 29.30 17.78
CA ASP A 299 6.48 28.87 18.15
C ASP A 299 5.46 30.00 18.44
N ILE A 300 5.93 31.23 18.69
CA ILE A 300 5.16 32.41 19.07
C ILE A 300 4.51 33.12 17.85
N ASP A 301 5.11 33.07 16.65
CA ASP A 301 4.67 33.83 15.46
C ASP A 301 4.01 32.97 14.35
N MET A 302 3.73 31.70 14.62
CA MET A 302 3.14 30.81 13.62
C MET A 302 1.64 31.10 13.42
N ASP A 303 1.21 31.30 12.17
CA ASP A 303 -0.20 31.49 11.83
C ASP A 303 -1.04 30.23 12.11
N GLU A 304 -2.34 30.40 12.27
CA GLU A 304 -3.27 29.33 12.62
C GLU A 304 -3.32 28.20 11.57
N ALA A 305 -3.21 28.52 10.28
CA ALA A 305 -3.21 27.52 9.22
C ALA A 305 -1.93 26.68 9.25
N SER A 306 -0.77 27.30 9.48
CA SER A 306 0.50 26.59 9.69
C SER A 306 0.46 25.66 10.90
N ARG A 307 -0.09 26.13 12.03
CA ARG A 307 -0.29 25.30 13.23
C ARG A 307 -1.16 24.08 12.94
N GLU A 308 -2.27 24.26 12.22
CA GLU A 308 -3.16 23.16 11.89
C GLU A 308 -2.52 22.17 10.91
N ILE A 309 -1.82 22.66 9.88
CA ILE A 309 -1.06 21.81 8.94
C ILE A 309 -0.02 20.97 9.70
N MET A 310 0.78 21.61 10.56
CA MET A 310 1.81 20.93 11.34
C MET A 310 1.19 19.87 12.26
N ARG A 311 0.13 20.23 12.98
CA ARG A 311 -0.61 19.33 13.87
C ARG A 311 -1.13 18.11 13.12
N ILE A 312 -1.79 18.29 11.97
CA ILE A 312 -2.32 17.17 11.19
C ILE A 312 -1.19 16.27 10.68
N LEU A 313 -0.10 16.86 10.16
CA LEU A 313 1.04 16.11 9.62
C LEU A 313 1.78 15.30 10.71
N GLN A 314 1.90 15.84 11.92
CA GLN A 314 2.49 15.13 13.08
C GLN A 314 1.61 14.01 13.63
N LEU A 315 0.28 14.11 13.47
CA LEU A 315 -0.65 13.05 13.87
C LEU A 315 -0.59 11.81 12.95
N ASN A 316 0.00 11.93 11.77
CA ASN A 316 0.19 10.81 10.85
C ASN A 316 1.34 9.92 11.33
N LYS A 317 1.00 8.98 12.22
CA LYS A 317 1.94 8.00 12.79
C LYS A 317 2.49 7.04 11.74
N THR A 318 3.71 6.56 11.99
CA THR A 318 4.39 5.55 11.19
C THR A 318 5.00 4.50 12.10
N VAL A 319 5.12 3.25 11.64
CA VAL A 319 5.74 2.18 12.41
C VAL A 319 7.13 1.78 11.90
N ASN A 320 7.91 1.17 12.79
CA ASN A 320 9.21 0.59 12.49
C ASN A 320 9.06 -0.89 12.20
N VAL A 321 9.65 -1.39 11.11
CA VAL A 321 9.63 -2.82 10.77
C VAL A 321 11.05 -3.28 10.52
N MET A 322 11.43 -4.40 11.11
CA MET A 322 12.64 -5.09 10.73
C MET A 322 12.32 -6.20 9.76
N VAL A 323 13.00 -6.19 8.63
CA VAL A 323 12.94 -7.24 7.62
C VAL A 323 14.19 -8.08 7.77
N VAL A 324 14.02 -9.37 8.06
CA VAL A 324 15.12 -10.33 8.21
C VAL A 324 14.97 -11.38 7.12
N ASN A 325 15.92 -11.38 6.19
CA ASN A 325 15.99 -12.38 5.13
C ASN A 325 17.00 -13.47 5.56
N LEU A 326 16.61 -14.73 5.41
CA LEU A 326 17.43 -15.89 5.71
C LEU A 326 17.42 -16.83 4.50
N TRP A 327 18.58 -17.39 4.18
CA TRP A 327 18.72 -18.37 3.12
C TRP A 327 19.42 -19.63 3.62
N PHE A 328 18.85 -20.77 3.23
CA PHE A 328 19.23 -22.11 3.63
C PHE A 328 19.56 -22.94 2.39
N ALA A 329 20.52 -23.86 2.53
CA ALA A 329 20.95 -24.74 1.44
C ALA A 329 19.84 -25.73 1.05
N GLU A 330 19.08 -26.14 2.06
CA GLU A 330 18.09 -27.20 1.99
C GLU A 330 16.86 -26.75 1.18
N LEU A 331 16.44 -27.57 0.22
CA LEU A 331 15.29 -27.30 -0.65
C LEU A 331 13.94 -27.68 -0.04
N ASP A 332 13.94 -28.64 0.87
CA ASP A 332 12.74 -29.15 1.54
C ASP A 332 12.75 -28.83 3.04
N LEU A 333 13.07 -27.57 3.34
CA LEU A 333 13.17 -27.09 4.73
C LEU A 333 11.79 -26.79 5.34
N LEU A 334 10.81 -26.43 4.50
CA LEU A 334 9.51 -25.95 4.96
C LEU A 334 8.53 -27.11 5.16
N PRO A 335 7.80 -27.16 6.29
CA PRO A 335 6.82 -28.21 6.54
C PRO A 335 5.56 -28.09 5.66
N VAL A 336 5.34 -26.93 5.04
CA VAL A 336 4.19 -26.63 4.17
C VAL A 336 4.63 -25.78 2.99
N LYS A 337 3.86 -25.86 1.89
CA LYS A 337 4.06 -25.03 0.69
C LYS A 337 3.02 -23.92 0.62
N GLY A 338 3.45 -22.69 0.36
CA GLY A 338 2.53 -21.55 0.25
C GLY A 338 3.23 -20.21 0.17
N PHE A 339 2.46 -19.11 0.26
CA PHE A 339 3.04 -17.77 0.27
C PHE A 339 3.81 -17.47 1.56
N GLY A 340 3.36 -18.06 2.66
CA GLY A 340 3.83 -17.74 4.00
C GLY A 340 2.69 -17.74 5.02
N TYR A 341 2.97 -17.20 6.20
CA TYR A 341 1.99 -17.09 7.28
C TYR A 341 2.05 -15.74 7.99
N LEU A 342 0.91 -15.36 8.56
CA LEU A 342 0.77 -14.17 9.40
C LEU A 342 0.54 -14.59 10.86
N ILE A 343 1.01 -13.77 11.80
CA ILE A 343 0.86 -14.01 13.23
C ILE A 343 -0.17 -13.01 13.75
N PRO A 344 -1.38 -13.46 14.14
CA PRO A 344 -2.43 -12.57 14.58
C PRO A 344 -2.18 -12.08 16.02
N LYS A 345 -2.88 -11.02 16.42
CA LYS A 345 -2.65 -10.33 17.70
C LYS A 345 -2.86 -11.21 18.92
N GLU A 346 -3.88 -12.07 18.92
CA GLU A 346 -4.22 -12.91 20.09
C GLU A 346 -3.37 -14.18 20.17
N THR A 347 -2.32 -14.30 19.35
CA THR A 347 -1.33 -15.37 19.53
C THR A 347 -0.74 -15.26 20.93
N PRO A 348 -0.71 -16.35 21.73
CA PRO A 348 -0.21 -16.31 23.10
C PRO A 348 1.20 -15.70 23.17
N ALA A 349 1.48 -14.88 24.19
CA ALA A 349 2.76 -14.17 24.30
C ALA A 349 3.98 -15.10 24.27
N GLY A 350 3.87 -16.30 24.86
CA GLY A 350 4.92 -17.33 24.81
C GLY A 350 5.17 -17.92 23.41
N GLN A 351 4.19 -17.77 22.50
CA GLN A 351 4.27 -18.21 21.11
C GLN A 351 4.71 -17.10 20.15
N ASN A 352 4.76 -15.83 20.58
CA ASN A 352 5.31 -14.74 19.77
C ASN A 352 6.13 -13.72 20.58
N PRO A 353 7.13 -14.14 21.38
CA PRO A 353 7.92 -13.23 22.20
C PRO A 353 8.83 -12.31 21.37
N GLU A 354 9.09 -12.65 20.10
CA GLU A 354 9.95 -11.87 19.21
C GLU A 354 9.23 -10.70 18.53
N CYS A 355 7.93 -10.52 18.78
CA CYS A 355 7.09 -9.52 18.12
C CYS A 355 7.06 -9.71 16.60
N GLY A 356 6.90 -10.96 16.14
CA GLY A 356 6.75 -11.28 14.73
C GLY A 356 5.39 -10.89 14.18
N LEU A 357 5.38 -10.39 12.95
CA LEU A 357 4.18 -10.04 12.19
C LEU A 357 3.80 -11.17 11.21
N GLY A 358 4.81 -11.83 10.65
CA GLY A 358 4.64 -12.92 9.69
C GLY A 358 5.95 -13.32 9.02
N VAL A 359 5.86 -14.38 8.22
CA VAL A 359 6.96 -14.94 7.44
C VAL A 359 6.51 -15.19 6.02
N ILE A 360 7.31 -14.77 5.06
CA ILE A 360 7.12 -15.02 3.63
C ILE A 360 8.04 -16.17 3.21
N PHE A 361 7.50 -17.11 2.44
CA PHE A 361 8.24 -18.21 1.84
C PHE A 361 8.66 -17.79 0.43
N ASP A 362 9.70 -16.96 0.33
CA ASP A 362 10.05 -16.28 -0.92
C ASP A 362 10.36 -17.26 -2.05
N SER A 363 11.01 -18.39 -1.75
CA SER A 363 11.32 -19.44 -2.73
C SER A 363 10.07 -20.13 -3.30
N ASP A 364 8.98 -20.19 -2.53
CA ASP A 364 7.70 -20.72 -2.99
C ASP A 364 6.90 -19.63 -3.73
N ALA A 365 7.02 -18.36 -3.31
CA ALA A 365 6.22 -17.24 -3.82
C ALA A 365 6.58 -16.82 -5.25
N LEU A 366 7.87 -16.67 -5.55
CA LEU A 366 8.35 -16.28 -6.88
C LEU A 366 9.62 -17.04 -7.24
N GLN A 367 9.52 -17.85 -8.29
CA GLN A 367 10.67 -18.57 -8.84
C GLN A 367 11.35 -17.74 -9.93
N GLY A 368 12.66 -17.94 -10.12
CA GLY A 368 13.45 -17.28 -11.18
C GLY A 368 14.18 -15.99 -10.77
N GLN A 369 14.03 -15.51 -9.53
CA GLN A 369 14.82 -14.37 -9.01
C GLN A 369 16.15 -14.78 -8.36
N ASP A 370 16.29 -16.06 -8.02
CA ASP A 370 17.41 -16.57 -7.25
C ASP A 370 18.47 -17.18 -8.16
N THR A 371 19.72 -16.79 -7.93
CA THR A 371 20.88 -17.27 -8.70
C THR A 371 21.42 -18.60 -8.16
N VAL A 372 20.97 -19.03 -6.98
CA VAL A 372 21.37 -20.27 -6.31
C VAL A 372 20.13 -20.97 -5.78
N GLN A 373 20.07 -22.28 -5.93
CA GLN A 373 19.00 -23.12 -5.38
C GLN A 373 19.08 -23.16 -3.85
N GLY A 374 17.93 -23.06 -3.19
CA GLY A 374 17.81 -23.15 -1.73
C GLY A 374 16.48 -22.56 -1.24
N THR A 375 16.25 -22.62 0.07
CA THR A 375 15.07 -22.04 0.70
C THR A 375 15.37 -20.64 1.22
N LYS A 376 14.63 -19.64 0.74
CA LYS A 376 14.70 -18.25 1.14
C LYS A 376 13.44 -17.86 1.90
N LEU A 377 13.63 -17.31 3.09
CA LEU A 377 12.56 -16.86 3.98
C LEU A 377 12.76 -15.41 4.35
N THR A 378 11.66 -14.67 4.45
CA THR A 378 11.65 -13.29 4.95
C THR A 378 10.76 -13.22 6.18
N VAL A 379 11.37 -12.96 7.34
CA VAL A 379 10.68 -12.73 8.61
C VAL A 379 10.50 -11.23 8.81
N MET A 380 9.27 -10.82 9.11
CA MET A 380 8.93 -9.44 9.46
C MET A 380 8.69 -9.33 10.96
N LEU A 381 9.46 -8.46 11.62
CA LEU A 381 9.38 -8.20 13.05
C LEU A 381 9.00 -6.74 13.31
N GLY A 382 8.30 -6.50 14.42
CA GLY A 382 8.02 -5.15 14.91
C GLY A 382 6.65 -4.63 14.54
N GLY A 383 6.59 -3.56 13.76
CA GLY A 383 5.35 -2.83 13.54
C GLY A 383 4.85 -2.19 14.84
N TYR A 384 3.54 -2.26 15.05
CA TYR A 384 2.89 -1.67 16.22
C TYR A 384 3.39 -2.19 17.58
N TYR A 385 4.03 -3.38 17.62
CA TYR A 385 4.63 -3.91 18.84
C TYR A 385 5.76 -3.01 19.37
N TRP A 386 6.42 -2.24 18.48
CA TRP A 386 7.54 -1.36 18.83
C TRP A 386 7.14 0.13 18.91
N ASP A 387 5.86 0.47 18.78
CA ASP A 387 5.40 1.87 18.74
C ASP A 387 5.79 2.66 20.00
N ASN A 388 5.80 1.98 21.15
CA ASN A 388 6.12 2.59 22.44
C ASN A 388 7.58 2.34 22.86
N TRP A 389 8.40 1.72 22.01
CA TRP A 389 9.78 1.42 22.35
C TRP A 389 10.66 2.64 22.05
N PRO A 390 11.49 3.10 23.00
CA PRO A 390 12.52 4.07 22.71
C PRO A 390 13.43 3.61 21.57
N GLY A 391 13.91 4.54 20.74
CA GLY A 391 14.71 4.20 19.57
C GLY A 391 16.01 3.43 19.87
N LYS A 392 16.50 3.52 21.11
CA LYS A 392 17.66 2.78 21.67
C LYS A 392 17.35 1.32 21.99
N ASP A 393 16.09 0.98 22.24
CA ASP A 393 15.63 -0.35 22.64
C ASP A 393 15.17 -1.18 21.43
N LEU A 394 15.14 -0.55 20.25
CA LEU A 394 14.90 -1.23 18.99
C LEU A 394 16.05 -2.23 18.69
N PRO A 395 15.74 -3.44 18.21
CA PRO A 395 16.74 -4.49 18.05
C PRO A 395 17.81 -4.11 17.02
N SER A 396 19.05 -4.54 17.28
CA SER A 396 20.12 -4.49 16.28
C SER A 396 19.89 -5.52 15.17
N ALA A 397 20.66 -5.44 14.08
CA ALA A 397 20.59 -6.42 13.00
C ALA A 397 20.89 -7.85 13.49
N LEU A 398 21.85 -8.02 14.41
CA LEU A 398 22.20 -9.32 14.98
C LEU A 398 21.08 -9.87 15.89
N ASP A 399 20.47 -8.99 16.71
CA ASP A 399 19.32 -9.37 17.54
C ASP A 399 18.14 -9.78 16.68
N GLY A 400 17.90 -9.06 15.58
CA GLY A 400 16.90 -9.37 14.57
C GLY A 400 17.06 -10.77 13.98
N ILE A 401 18.28 -11.12 13.57
CA ILE A 401 18.61 -12.45 13.03
C ILE A 401 18.34 -13.53 14.08
N SER A 402 18.80 -13.32 15.32
CA SER A 402 18.57 -14.26 16.43
C SER A 402 17.08 -14.47 16.71
N LYS A 403 16.32 -13.38 16.78
CA LYS A 403 14.85 -13.38 16.94
C LYS A 403 14.15 -14.10 15.80
N ALA A 404 14.52 -13.83 14.55
CA ALA A 404 13.94 -14.49 13.38
C ALA A 404 14.21 -16.00 13.40
N ARG A 405 15.43 -16.43 13.74
CA ARG A 405 15.77 -17.85 13.89
C ARG A 405 14.99 -18.54 15.00
N SER A 406 14.88 -17.90 16.16
CA SER A 406 14.08 -18.39 17.29
C SER A 406 12.60 -18.56 16.90
N LEU A 407 12.02 -17.57 16.22
CA LEU A 407 10.66 -17.62 15.70
C LEU A 407 10.45 -18.76 14.70
N LEU A 408 11.35 -18.92 13.71
CA LEU A 408 11.29 -20.00 12.73
C LEU A 408 11.42 -21.38 13.37
N SER A 409 12.31 -21.53 14.35
CA SER A 409 12.46 -22.77 15.12
C SER A 409 11.16 -23.12 15.87
N ARG A 410 10.50 -22.14 16.48
CA ARG A 410 9.26 -22.36 17.23
C ARG A 410 8.07 -22.67 16.35
N HIS A 411 7.89 -21.92 15.27
CA HIS A 411 6.67 -22.00 14.45
C HIS A 411 6.75 -23.12 13.41
N LEU A 412 7.94 -23.34 12.85
CA LEU A 412 8.15 -24.25 11.72
C LEU A 412 9.06 -25.44 12.05
N GLY A 413 9.65 -25.48 13.25
CA GLY A 413 10.60 -26.54 13.62
C GLY A 413 11.96 -26.43 12.91
N ILE A 414 12.26 -25.28 12.29
CA ILE A 414 13.49 -25.08 11.54
C ILE A 414 14.67 -24.86 12.50
N THR A 415 15.53 -25.88 12.63
CA THR A 415 16.76 -25.84 13.44
C THR A 415 18.02 -25.70 12.60
N ALA A 416 17.91 -25.80 11.27
CA ALA A 416 19.03 -25.61 10.34
C ALA A 416 19.66 -24.21 10.50
N GLU A 417 20.95 -24.12 10.23
CA GLU A 417 21.68 -22.84 10.24
C GLU A 417 21.56 -22.16 8.87
N PRO A 418 21.13 -20.88 8.80
CA PRO A 418 21.09 -20.16 7.54
C PRO A 418 22.52 -19.92 7.03
N MET A 419 22.79 -20.26 5.77
CA MET A 419 24.09 -20.00 5.14
C MET A 419 24.29 -18.52 4.81
N ALA A 420 23.21 -17.75 4.75
CA ALA A 420 23.29 -16.31 4.64
C ALA A 420 22.08 -15.61 5.29
N THR A 421 22.35 -14.47 5.89
CA THR A 421 21.35 -13.66 6.59
C THR A 421 21.54 -12.19 6.27
N CYS A 422 20.44 -11.44 6.28
CA CYS A 422 20.45 -9.99 6.19
C CYS A 422 19.27 -9.44 6.98
N ALA A 423 19.55 -8.63 8.00
CA ALA A 423 18.53 -7.91 8.75
C ALA A 423 18.65 -6.42 8.46
N THR A 424 17.54 -5.79 8.11
CA THR A 424 17.46 -4.35 7.86
C THR A 424 16.32 -3.74 8.67
N MET A 425 16.65 -2.76 9.52
CA MET A 425 15.66 -1.94 10.21
C MET A 425 15.11 -0.86 9.26
N ARG A 426 13.80 -0.84 9.07
CA ARG A 426 13.09 0.22 8.35
C ARG A 426 12.39 1.10 9.38
N ARG A 427 12.94 2.30 9.58
CA ARG A 427 12.39 3.28 10.53
C ARG A 427 11.28 4.09 9.86
N ASN A 428 10.21 4.38 10.59
CA ASN A 428 9.10 5.24 10.16
C ASN A 428 8.57 4.89 8.75
N CYS A 429 8.44 3.59 8.48
CA CYS A 429 8.35 3.09 7.10
C CYS A 429 6.93 2.82 6.61
N ILE A 430 5.99 2.53 7.51
CA ILE A 430 4.60 2.25 7.14
C ILE A 430 3.66 3.21 7.89
N PRO A 431 3.03 4.16 7.18
CA PRO A 431 2.01 5.04 7.76
C PRO A 431 0.81 4.27 8.33
N GLN A 432 0.29 4.74 9.46
CA GLN A 432 -0.84 4.14 10.17
C GLN A 432 -2.08 5.00 10.00
N TYR A 433 -3.03 4.53 9.20
CA TYR A 433 -4.30 5.22 8.98
C TYR A 433 -5.25 4.95 10.14
N GLY A 434 -5.05 5.73 11.21
CA GLY A 434 -5.88 5.64 12.42
C GLY A 434 -7.29 6.16 12.22
N THR A 435 -8.09 6.15 13.28
CA THR A 435 -9.38 6.85 13.30
C THR A 435 -9.19 8.33 12.94
N HIS A 436 -10.19 8.88 12.25
CA HIS A 436 -10.24 10.24 11.71
C HIS A 436 -9.19 10.52 10.63
N HIS A 437 -8.54 9.51 10.05
CA HIS A 437 -7.56 9.72 8.99
C HIS A 437 -8.17 10.47 7.79
N LEU A 438 -9.32 10.03 7.29
CA LEU A 438 -9.95 10.65 6.12
C LEU A 438 -10.35 12.11 6.35
N SER A 439 -10.91 12.43 7.52
CA SER A 439 -11.26 13.82 7.86
C SER A 439 -10.01 14.67 8.07
N ARG A 440 -8.96 14.14 8.72
CA ARG A 440 -7.66 14.83 8.82
C ARG A 440 -7.07 15.13 7.44
N MET A 441 -7.10 14.17 6.51
CA MET A 441 -6.55 14.38 5.17
C MET A 441 -7.36 15.42 4.38
N ARG A 442 -8.67 15.50 4.59
CA ARG A 442 -9.51 16.57 4.02
C ARG A 442 -9.11 17.95 4.57
N ASN A 443 -9.04 18.08 5.89
CA ASN A 443 -8.66 19.33 6.54
C ASN A 443 -7.25 19.77 6.12
N LEU A 444 -6.32 18.83 6.02
CA LEU A 444 -4.96 19.10 5.54
C LEU A 444 -4.97 19.66 4.12
N ARG A 445 -5.69 19.03 3.19
CA ARG A 445 -5.80 19.52 1.81
C ARG A 445 -6.44 20.90 1.74
N GLN A 446 -7.47 21.15 2.54
CA GLN A 446 -8.12 22.46 2.61
C GLN A 446 -7.15 23.53 3.13
N ALA A 447 -6.47 23.26 4.25
CA ALA A 447 -5.49 24.19 4.81
C ALA A 447 -4.33 24.47 3.84
N LEU A 448 -3.84 23.45 3.14
CA LEU A 448 -2.82 23.62 2.09
C LEU A 448 -3.33 24.41 0.88
N GLN A 449 -4.57 24.17 0.47
CA GLN A 449 -5.21 24.93 -0.60
C GLN A 449 -5.32 26.41 -0.22
N ASP A 450 -5.71 26.71 1.02
CA ASP A 450 -5.90 28.07 1.50
C ASP A 450 -4.58 28.80 1.66
N LYS A 451 -3.55 28.14 2.21
CA LYS A 451 -2.22 28.72 2.44
C LYS A 451 -1.41 28.83 1.15
N TYR A 452 -1.29 27.75 0.38
CA TYR A 452 -0.42 27.67 -0.80
C TYR A 452 -1.15 27.86 -2.13
N LYS A 453 -2.44 28.22 -2.11
CA LYS A 453 -3.28 28.51 -3.30
C LYS A 453 -3.26 27.39 -4.35
N GLY A 454 -3.22 26.14 -3.91
CA GLY A 454 -3.16 24.95 -4.75
C GLY A 454 -1.80 24.68 -5.41
N ARG A 455 -0.74 25.43 -5.04
CA ARG A 455 0.62 25.27 -5.59
C ARG A 455 1.40 24.15 -4.94
N LEU A 456 1.05 23.76 -3.71
CA LEU A 456 1.62 22.63 -3.01
C LEU A 456 0.65 21.45 -3.04
N VAL A 457 1.04 20.36 -3.71
CA VAL A 457 0.26 19.14 -3.86
C VAL A 457 0.94 18.00 -3.10
N LEU A 458 0.14 17.13 -2.48
CA LEU A 458 0.64 15.97 -1.74
C LEU A 458 0.48 14.68 -2.56
N ALA A 459 1.47 13.81 -2.49
CA ALA A 459 1.39 12.45 -3.02
C ALA A 459 2.20 11.46 -2.16
N GLY A 460 1.86 10.18 -2.24
CA GLY A 460 2.60 9.10 -1.59
C GLY A 460 1.86 8.46 -0.40
N SER A 461 2.59 7.59 0.30
CA SER A 461 2.00 6.62 1.23
C SER A 461 1.42 7.20 2.51
N SER A 462 1.72 8.46 2.85
CA SER A 462 1.18 9.09 4.05
C SER A 462 -0.30 9.48 3.96
N TYR A 463 -0.89 9.44 2.75
CA TYR A 463 -2.19 10.07 2.49
C TYR A 463 -3.25 9.08 2.01
N ASP A 464 -3.07 8.50 0.81
CA ASP A 464 -4.16 7.86 0.04
C ASP A 464 -3.96 6.35 -0.24
N GLY A 465 -3.00 5.71 0.41
CA GLY A 465 -2.73 4.28 0.27
C GLY A 465 -1.26 3.95 0.48
N VAL A 466 -0.99 2.87 1.23
CA VAL A 466 0.37 2.45 1.59
C VAL A 466 1.04 1.56 0.55
N GLY A 467 0.28 0.99 -0.38
CA GLY A 467 0.81 0.08 -1.39
C GLY A 467 1.64 0.81 -2.46
N VAL A 468 2.60 0.10 -3.06
CA VAL A 468 3.39 0.64 -4.20
C VAL A 468 2.47 1.12 -5.32
N SER A 469 1.46 0.30 -5.66
CA SER A 469 0.48 0.65 -6.69
C SER A 469 -0.35 1.89 -6.34
N ASP A 470 -0.65 2.10 -5.06
CA ASP A 470 -1.36 3.29 -4.59
C ASP A 470 -0.48 4.54 -4.67
N CYS A 471 0.80 4.41 -4.33
CA CYS A 471 1.78 5.50 -4.45
C CYS A 471 1.98 5.92 -5.91
N ILE A 472 2.08 4.96 -6.85
CA ILE A 472 2.18 5.24 -8.29
C ILE A 472 0.91 5.98 -8.75
N ARG A 473 -0.27 5.48 -8.36
CA ARG A 473 -1.55 6.12 -8.68
C ARG A 473 -1.63 7.54 -8.10
N SER A 474 -1.23 7.73 -6.85
CA SER A 474 -1.14 9.03 -6.19
C SER A 474 -0.22 10.01 -6.95
N GLY A 475 0.94 9.56 -7.41
CA GLY A 475 1.85 10.37 -8.24
C GLY A 475 1.24 10.78 -9.59
N VAL A 476 0.54 9.86 -10.26
CA VAL A 476 -0.18 10.15 -11.51
C VAL A 476 -1.28 11.20 -11.28
N TYR A 477 -2.05 11.08 -10.20
CA TYR A 477 -3.07 12.08 -9.86
C TYR A 477 -2.47 13.45 -9.57
N ALA A 478 -1.41 13.52 -8.76
CA ALA A 478 -0.75 14.78 -8.47
C ALA A 478 -0.24 15.48 -9.74
N SER A 479 0.29 14.71 -10.70
CA SER A 479 0.69 15.24 -12.01
C SER A 479 -0.48 15.83 -12.81
N HIS A 480 -1.62 15.13 -12.86
CA HIS A 480 -2.81 15.62 -13.58
C HIS A 480 -3.41 16.88 -12.95
N SER A 481 -3.43 16.96 -11.61
CA SER A 481 -3.93 18.15 -10.89
C SER A 481 -3.15 19.42 -11.24
N LEU A 482 -1.85 19.32 -11.51
CA LEU A 482 -1.06 20.47 -11.97
C LEU A 482 -1.38 20.87 -13.42
N HIS A 483 -1.68 19.89 -14.28
CA HIS A 483 -1.91 20.14 -15.70
C HIS A 483 -3.26 20.85 -15.97
N SER A 484 -4.27 20.61 -15.13
CA SER A 484 -5.56 21.32 -15.23
C SER A 484 -5.46 22.79 -14.81
N VAL A 485 -4.65 23.09 -13.79
CA VAL A 485 -4.36 24.47 -13.33
C VAL A 485 -3.58 25.26 -14.40
N SER A 486 -2.61 24.62 -15.06
CA SER A 486 -1.83 25.23 -16.15
C SER A 486 -2.66 25.52 -17.41
N LYS A 487 -3.76 24.80 -17.66
CA LYS A 487 -4.68 25.09 -18.77
C LYS A 487 -5.73 26.14 -18.41
N ALA A 488 -6.14 26.25 -17.16
CA ALA A 488 -7.08 27.30 -16.73
C ALA A 488 -6.50 28.72 -16.82
N SER A 489 -5.16 28.85 -16.85
CA SER A 489 -4.43 30.11 -16.99
C SER A 489 -4.25 30.57 -18.46
N GLY A 490 -4.66 29.76 -19.44
CA GLY A 490 -4.76 30.15 -20.86
C GLY A 490 -6.18 29.90 -21.37
N GLY A 491 -6.90 30.95 -21.74
CA GLY A 491 -8.35 30.97 -21.97
C GLY A 491 -8.99 29.74 -22.67
N LEU A 492 -10.20 29.43 -22.19
CA LEU A 492 -11.18 28.42 -22.63
C LEU A 492 -10.77 26.93 -22.51
N GLY A 493 -11.15 26.32 -21.38
CA GLY A 493 -11.15 24.87 -21.21
C GLY A 493 -11.43 24.38 -19.78
N GLY A 494 -12.33 25.03 -19.03
CA GLY A 494 -12.56 24.80 -17.60
C GLY A 494 -13.41 23.59 -17.19
N ALA A 495 -13.46 22.50 -17.97
CA ALA A 495 -14.49 21.48 -17.81
C ALA A 495 -14.03 20.03 -17.59
N LEU A 496 -12.74 19.73 -17.33
CA LEU A 496 -12.33 18.32 -17.15
C LEU A 496 -11.63 17.96 -15.84
N PHE A 497 -11.11 18.91 -15.07
CA PHE A 497 -10.56 18.64 -13.73
C PHE A 497 -10.57 19.92 -12.89
N LYS A 498 -11.74 20.29 -12.35
CA LYS A 498 -11.78 21.17 -11.18
C LYS A 498 -11.13 20.41 -10.02
N SER A 499 -10.34 21.12 -9.20
CA SER A 499 -9.93 20.61 -7.90
C SER A 499 -11.14 20.02 -7.19
N HIS A 500 -11.16 18.70 -6.95
CA HIS A 500 -12.17 18.10 -6.08
C HIS A 500 -11.86 18.46 -4.64
N THR A 501 -12.09 19.72 -4.31
CA THR A 501 -12.70 20.12 -3.05
C THR A 501 -14.21 19.99 -3.24
N ASP A 502 -14.70 18.78 -3.48
CA ASP A 502 -16.12 18.50 -3.22
C ASP A 502 -16.23 18.13 -1.75
N THR A 503 -17.07 18.90 -1.06
CA THR A 503 -17.06 19.07 0.38
C THR A 503 -17.62 17.89 1.17
N ASP A 504 -17.96 16.74 0.55
CA ASP A 504 -18.75 15.71 1.24
C ASP A 504 -18.59 14.22 0.87
N ASP A 505 -17.55 13.74 0.15
CA ASP A 505 -17.46 12.27 0.00
C ASP A 505 -16.08 11.69 -0.37
N PRO A 506 -15.44 10.85 0.46
CA PRO A 506 -14.43 9.90 -0.02
C PRO A 506 -15.04 8.73 -0.85
N GLY A 507 -16.36 8.68 -0.99
CA GLY A 507 -17.13 7.50 -1.40
C GLY A 507 -18.27 7.76 -2.38
N THR A 508 -18.06 8.57 -3.42
CA THR A 508 -18.97 8.49 -4.57
C THR A 508 -18.66 7.16 -5.27
N PHE A 509 -19.50 6.16 -5.03
CA PHE A 509 -19.44 4.90 -5.77
C PHE A 509 -20.41 4.95 -6.93
N VAL A 510 -19.97 4.43 -8.06
CA VAL A 510 -20.78 4.32 -9.27
C VAL A 510 -20.91 2.86 -9.67
N SER A 511 -22.07 2.53 -10.20
CA SER A 511 -22.27 1.23 -10.83
C SER A 511 -21.75 1.29 -12.26
N VAL A 512 -20.89 0.35 -12.61
CA VAL A 512 -20.29 0.24 -13.95
C VAL A 512 -20.48 -1.16 -14.46
N SER A 513 -20.77 -1.29 -15.75
CA SER A 513 -20.84 -2.59 -16.38
C SER A 513 -19.44 -3.23 -16.46
N GLN A 514 -19.31 -4.49 -16.06
CA GLN A 514 -18.09 -5.28 -16.16
C GLN A 514 -17.56 -5.33 -17.59
N LYS A 515 -18.42 -5.29 -18.62
CA LYS A 515 -17.98 -5.24 -20.02
C LYS A 515 -17.14 -4.00 -20.33
N HIS A 516 -17.48 -2.87 -19.69
CA HIS A 516 -16.73 -1.62 -19.80
C HIS A 516 -15.47 -1.61 -18.92
N LEU A 517 -15.38 -2.53 -17.94
CA LEU A 517 -14.21 -2.74 -17.08
C LEU A 517 -13.29 -3.88 -17.58
N ARG A 518 -13.72 -4.68 -18.57
CA ARG A 518 -12.91 -5.72 -19.22
C ARG A 518 -11.85 -5.06 -20.11
N TRP A 519 -10.86 -4.47 -19.45
CA TRP A 519 -9.64 -4.01 -20.07
C TRP A 519 -8.81 -5.23 -20.49
N ASN A 520 -8.99 -5.69 -21.72
CA ASN A 520 -7.98 -6.54 -22.34
C ASN A 520 -6.92 -5.61 -22.90
N PHE A 521 -5.66 -5.79 -22.50
CA PHE A 521 -4.55 -5.26 -23.31
C PHE A 521 -4.71 -5.90 -24.70
N PRO A 522 -4.94 -5.14 -25.77
CA PRO A 522 -5.15 -5.69 -27.11
C PRO A 522 -3.92 -6.33 -27.73
#